data_AF-A0A086K8K9-F1
#
_entry.id   AF-A0A086K8K9-F1
#
_cell.length_a   1.000
_cell.length_b   1.000
_cell.length_c   1.000
_cell.angle_alpha   90.00
_cell.angle_beta   90.00
_cell.angle_gamma   90.00
#
_symmetry.space_group_name_H-M   'P 1'
#
loop_
_entity.id
_entity.type
_entity.pdbx_description
1 polymer ?
#
loop_
_entity_poly.entity_id
_entity_poly.type
_entity_poly.pdbx_seq_one_letter_code
_entity_poly.pdbx_strand_id
1 'polypeptide(L)'
;ELPLFNTPEVFGLHENAQIGYFVDSAKKLWEGILKMNFSGSLSSSGGASMREEHIAAIATGIEEKLGFDDLAFGKPEGDYTPTEVVLMQEVERFNSLAERMRTTLNDLRRALRGEIGLSAELEDLANFLVTGFLPRDWARLAPPSLKPLGSWLAHFLRRYDQYKAWIDKGEPWCFWLSGLHIPDSLLTALIQATCRKRGWSLDKSSLLTQVTKFTSPGQIPKKLEHGTYLRGLYLE
;
A
#
# COMPACT_ATOMS: atom_id res chain seq x y z
N GLU A 1 -8.69 25.28 41.49
CA GLU A 1 -9.53 24.62 40.48
C GLU A 1 -8.63 24.27 39.29
N LEU A 2 -8.78 23.08 38.71
CA LEU A 2 -8.05 22.70 37.51
C LEU A 2 -8.75 23.27 36.27
N PRO A 3 -8.00 23.66 35.21
CA PRO A 3 -8.60 24.18 34.00
C PRO A 3 -9.47 23.11 33.32
N LEU A 4 -10.61 23.54 32.75
CA LEU A 4 -11.55 22.68 32.02
C LEU A 4 -10.96 22.11 30.72
N PHE A 5 -9.95 22.79 30.17
CA PHE A 5 -9.23 22.38 28.97
C PHE A 5 -7.73 22.34 29.27
N ASN A 6 -7.12 21.17 29.04
CA ASN A 6 -5.68 20.98 29.18
C ASN A 6 -5.03 21.04 27.80
N THR A 7 -3.95 21.81 27.68
CA THR A 7 -3.12 21.79 26.47
C THR A 7 -2.31 20.49 26.39
N PRO A 8 -1.94 20.02 25.18
CA PRO A 8 -1.14 18.80 25.01
C PRO A 8 0.18 18.82 25.78
N GLU A 9 0.74 20.01 26.04
CA GLU A 9 1.97 20.21 26.80
C GLU A 9 1.89 19.68 28.23
N VAL A 10 0.69 19.67 28.84
CA VAL A 10 0.47 19.11 30.18
C VAL A 10 0.80 17.61 30.20
N PHE A 11 0.72 16.94 29.06
CA PHE A 11 1.07 15.53 28.86
C PHE A 11 2.44 15.34 28.22
N GLY A 12 3.23 16.41 28.04
CA GLY A 12 4.53 16.37 27.35
C GLY A 12 4.42 16.20 25.83
N LEU A 13 3.26 16.47 25.24
CA LEU A 13 3.03 16.37 23.79
C LEU A 13 3.20 17.73 23.12
N HIS A 14 3.63 17.72 21.86
CA HIS A 14 3.70 18.91 21.01
C HIS A 14 2.28 19.44 20.70
N GLU A 15 2.11 20.77 20.55
CA GLU A 15 0.81 21.43 20.30
C GLU A 15 0.05 20.84 19.10
N ASN A 16 0.78 20.44 18.05
CA ASN A 16 0.24 19.77 16.86
C ASN A 16 -0.55 18.48 17.16
N ALA A 17 -0.35 17.84 18.32
CA ALA A 17 -1.13 16.68 18.72
C ALA A 17 -2.63 17.01 18.85
N GLN A 18 -2.97 18.22 19.30
CA GLN A 18 -4.36 18.67 19.39
C GLN A 18 -4.98 18.85 18.01
N ILE A 19 -4.22 19.38 17.04
CA ILE A 19 -4.64 19.50 15.65
C ILE A 19 -4.92 18.12 15.07
N GLY A 20 -4.01 17.15 15.28
CA GLY A 20 -4.19 15.77 14.84
C GLY A 20 -5.46 15.13 15.40
N TYR A 21 -5.75 15.33 16.68
CA TYR A 21 -6.96 14.85 17.34
C TYR A 21 -8.25 15.44 16.75
N PHE A 22 -8.28 16.76 16.52
CA PHE A 22 -9.45 17.40 15.91
C PHE A 22 -9.65 16.99 14.46
N VAL A 23 -8.56 16.85 13.69
CA VAL A 23 -8.62 16.33 12.31
C VAL A 23 -9.16 14.91 12.28
N ASP A 24 -8.71 14.03 13.18
CA ASP A 24 -9.21 12.65 13.28
C ASP A 24 -10.69 12.61 13.70
N SER A 25 -11.09 13.44 14.66
CA SER A 25 -12.48 13.55 15.11
C SER A 25 -13.39 14.05 13.99
N ALA A 26 -12.97 15.08 13.24
CA ALA A 26 -13.70 15.58 12.08
C ALA A 26 -13.82 14.50 11.00
N LYS A 27 -12.73 13.77 10.70
CA LYS A 27 -12.78 12.63 9.76
C LYS A 27 -13.81 11.61 10.20
N LYS A 28 -13.79 11.15 11.45
CA LYS A 28 -14.78 10.18 11.98
C LYS A 28 -16.22 10.64 11.83
N LEU A 29 -16.51 11.93 12.02
CA LEU A 29 -17.83 12.50 11.76
C LEU A 29 -18.22 12.39 10.28
N TRP A 30 -17.32 12.77 9.37
CA TRP A 30 -17.55 12.64 7.93
C TRP A 30 -17.74 11.18 7.50
N GLU A 31 -16.96 10.26 8.06
CA GLU A 31 -17.14 8.82 7.82
C GLU A 31 -18.51 8.32 8.28
N GLY A 32 -18.98 8.81 9.42
CA GLY A 32 -20.32 8.52 9.94
C GLY A 32 -21.42 8.97 8.99
N ILE A 33 -21.33 10.21 8.49
CA ILE A 33 -22.28 10.78 7.53
C ILE A 33 -22.27 9.98 6.22
N LEU A 34 -21.09 9.65 5.69
CA LEU A 34 -20.97 8.83 4.48
C LEU A 34 -21.62 7.45 4.67
N LYS A 35 -21.37 6.79 5.80
CA LYS A 35 -21.99 5.49 6.10
C LYS A 35 -23.51 5.59 6.17
N MET A 36 -24.08 6.64 6.76
CA MET A 36 -25.53 6.84 6.79
C MET A 36 -26.13 7.09 5.41
N ASN A 37 -25.48 7.91 4.58
CA ASN A 37 -25.98 8.24 3.24
C ASN A 37 -25.88 7.08 2.25
N PHE A 38 -24.86 6.23 2.38
CA PHE A 38 -24.60 5.12 1.47
C PHE A 38 -24.99 3.74 2.01
N SER A 39 -25.57 3.61 3.23
CA SER A 39 -26.02 2.31 3.75
C SER A 39 -27.32 1.78 3.12
N GLY A 40 -27.90 2.46 2.14
CA GLY A 40 -29.02 1.91 1.37
C GLY A 40 -28.59 0.65 0.62
N SER A 41 -29.35 -0.44 0.74
CA SER A 41 -29.16 -1.64 -0.08
C SER A 41 -29.31 -1.31 -1.56
N LEU A 42 -28.49 -1.95 -2.41
CA LEU A 42 -28.62 -1.88 -3.88
C LEU A 42 -30.04 -2.25 -4.36
N SER A 43 -30.85 -2.92 -3.53
CA SER A 43 -32.22 -3.34 -3.84
C SER A 43 -33.31 -2.25 -3.72
N SER A 44 -32.97 -1.00 -3.37
CA SER A 44 -33.96 0.08 -3.20
C SER A 44 -34.30 0.79 -4.53
N SER A 45 -35.53 0.59 -5.01
CA SER A 45 -35.96 0.85 -6.41
C SER A 45 -35.98 2.31 -6.90
N GLY A 46 -35.67 3.29 -6.06
CA GLY A 46 -35.75 4.72 -6.42
C GLY A 46 -34.44 5.35 -6.92
N GLY A 47 -33.28 4.76 -6.59
CA GLY A 47 -31.96 5.32 -6.89
C GLY A 47 -30.84 4.29 -7.12
N ALA A 48 -31.20 3.00 -7.17
CA ALA A 48 -30.28 1.90 -7.40
C ALA A 48 -29.51 2.04 -8.72
N SER A 49 -30.19 2.42 -9.82
CA SER A 49 -29.58 2.52 -11.16
C SER A 49 -28.43 3.55 -11.23
N MET A 50 -28.58 4.75 -10.65
CA MET A 50 -27.49 5.74 -10.61
C MET A 50 -26.31 5.27 -9.74
N ARG A 51 -26.59 4.55 -8.66
CA ARG A 51 -25.55 3.99 -7.78
C ARG A 51 -24.79 2.87 -8.48
N GLU A 52 -25.50 1.97 -9.15
CA GLU A 52 -24.93 0.86 -9.93
C GLU A 52 -24.07 1.37 -11.09
N GLU A 53 -24.54 2.37 -11.84
CA GLU A 53 -23.76 3.03 -12.88
C GLU A 53 -22.48 3.67 -12.33
N HIS A 54 -22.58 4.35 -11.18
CA HIS A 54 -21.42 4.96 -10.54
C HIS A 54 -20.41 3.91 -10.04
N ILE A 55 -20.89 2.82 -9.43
CA ILE A 55 -20.03 1.69 -9.02
C ILE A 55 -19.35 1.07 -10.23
N ALA A 56 -20.09 0.85 -11.33
CA ALA A 56 -19.56 0.29 -12.56
C ALA A 56 -18.47 1.20 -13.17
N ALA A 57 -18.67 2.52 -13.13
CA ALA A 57 -17.69 3.50 -13.58
C ALA A 57 -16.40 3.45 -12.72
N ILE A 58 -16.54 3.39 -11.40
CA ILE A 58 -15.39 3.26 -10.49
C ILE A 58 -14.65 1.95 -10.75
N ALA A 59 -15.37 0.82 -10.83
CA ALA A 59 -14.79 -0.49 -11.07
C ALA A 59 -14.00 -0.52 -12.40
N THR A 60 -14.59 0.03 -13.47
CA THR A 60 -13.93 0.14 -14.78
C THR A 60 -12.67 1.01 -14.70
N GLY A 61 -12.72 2.16 -14.04
CA GLY A 61 -11.56 3.03 -13.90
C GLY A 61 -10.44 2.45 -13.03
N ILE A 62 -10.74 1.54 -12.11
CA ILE A 62 -9.71 0.79 -11.36
C ILE A 62 -9.14 -0.33 -12.24
N GLU A 63 -9.99 -1.05 -12.98
CA GLU A 63 -9.57 -2.13 -13.87
C GLU A 63 -8.64 -1.62 -14.98
N GLU A 64 -8.93 -0.46 -15.59
CA GLU A 64 -8.05 0.20 -16.56
C GLU A 64 -6.67 0.50 -15.97
N LYS A 65 -6.61 0.93 -14.70
CA LYS A 65 -5.34 1.17 -14.00
C LYS A 65 -4.61 -0.14 -13.65
N LEU A 66 -5.33 -1.25 -13.53
CA LEU A 66 -4.79 -2.60 -13.31
C LEU A 66 -4.44 -3.32 -14.61
N GLY A 67 -4.55 -2.65 -15.77
CA GLY A 67 -4.21 -3.17 -17.09
C GLY A 67 -2.71 -3.37 -17.35
N PHE A 68 -1.91 -3.48 -16.29
CA PHE A 68 -0.51 -3.84 -16.38
C PHE A 68 -0.33 -5.36 -16.34
N ASP A 69 0.71 -5.85 -17.01
CA ASP A 69 1.07 -7.28 -17.01
C ASP A 69 1.59 -7.72 -15.64
N ASP A 70 1.35 -8.99 -15.31
CA ASP A 70 1.87 -9.60 -14.11
C ASP A 70 3.39 -9.58 -14.11
N LEU A 71 3.96 -9.26 -12.94
CA LEU A 71 5.40 -9.17 -12.79
C LEU A 71 5.97 -10.58 -12.68
N ALA A 72 6.86 -10.95 -13.60
CA ALA A 72 7.58 -12.23 -13.54
C ALA A 72 9.05 -11.96 -13.23
N PHE A 73 9.51 -12.45 -12.08
CA PHE A 73 10.93 -12.48 -11.74
C PHE A 73 11.38 -13.93 -11.56
N GLY A 74 12.27 -14.37 -12.44
CA GLY A 74 12.89 -15.69 -12.37
C GLY A 74 14.19 -15.67 -13.16
N LYS A 75 15.28 -16.11 -12.51
CA LYS A 75 16.54 -16.32 -13.22
C LYS A 75 16.58 -17.76 -13.73
N PRO A 76 16.91 -17.99 -15.01
CA PRO A 76 17.02 -19.35 -15.56
C PRO A 76 18.21 -20.12 -14.98
N GLU A 77 19.28 -19.45 -14.59
CA GLU A 77 20.48 -20.06 -13.97
C GLU A 77 21.12 -19.12 -12.93
N GLY A 78 21.64 -19.69 -11.83
CA GLY A 78 22.43 -19.01 -10.81
C GLY A 78 21.76 -18.88 -9.43
N ASP A 79 22.58 -18.66 -8.40
CA ASP A 79 22.11 -18.45 -7.03
C ASP A 79 21.44 -17.08 -6.87
N TYR A 80 20.27 -17.07 -6.24
CA TYR A 80 19.59 -15.82 -5.89
C TYR A 80 20.32 -15.11 -4.76
N THR A 81 20.58 -13.82 -4.95
CA THR A 81 21.05 -12.96 -3.85
C THR A 81 19.92 -12.77 -2.82
N PRO A 82 20.23 -12.51 -1.54
CA PRO A 82 19.19 -12.29 -0.53
C PRO A 82 18.16 -11.21 -0.92
N THR A 83 18.60 -10.15 -1.60
CA THR A 83 17.71 -9.06 -2.04
C THR A 83 16.83 -9.47 -3.24
N GLU A 84 17.30 -10.38 -4.09
CA GLU A 84 16.49 -10.96 -5.18
C GLU A 84 15.43 -11.94 -4.66
N VAL A 85 15.73 -12.69 -3.59
CA VAL A 85 14.71 -13.51 -2.91
C VAL A 85 13.60 -12.64 -2.34
N VAL A 86 13.95 -11.47 -1.77
CA VAL A 86 12.95 -10.49 -1.32
C VAL A 86 12.10 -10.00 -2.49
N LEU A 87 12.71 -9.61 -3.61
CA LEU A 87 11.97 -9.20 -4.81
C LEU A 87 10.99 -10.28 -5.28
N MET A 88 11.42 -11.54 -5.33
CA MET A 88 10.59 -12.66 -5.73
C MET A 88 9.33 -12.80 -4.84
N GLN A 89 9.52 -12.78 -3.51
CA GLN A 89 8.41 -12.87 -2.55
C GLN A 89 7.48 -11.65 -2.61
N GLU A 90 8.04 -10.46 -2.81
CA GLU A 90 7.27 -9.22 -2.93
C GLU A 90 6.42 -9.20 -4.21
N VAL A 91 6.98 -9.67 -5.32
CA VAL A 91 6.30 -9.80 -6.61
C VAL A 91 5.18 -10.85 -6.55
N GLU A 92 5.43 -12.01 -5.94
CA GLU A 92 4.41 -13.05 -5.75
C GLU A 92 3.21 -12.50 -4.99
N ARG A 93 3.43 -11.85 -3.84
CA ARG A 93 2.35 -11.22 -3.06
C ARG A 93 1.64 -10.10 -3.81
N PHE A 94 2.39 -9.30 -4.56
CA PHE A 94 1.81 -8.22 -5.36
C PHE A 94 0.88 -8.79 -6.44
N ASN A 95 1.31 -9.84 -7.15
CA ASN A 95 0.52 -10.50 -8.17
C ASN A 95 -0.73 -11.17 -7.57
N SER A 96 -0.63 -11.87 -6.42
CA SER A 96 -1.81 -12.43 -5.75
C SER A 96 -2.85 -11.35 -5.39
N LEU A 97 -2.40 -10.19 -4.93
CA LEU A 97 -3.29 -9.06 -4.65
C LEU A 97 -3.90 -8.49 -5.95
N ALA A 98 -3.08 -8.29 -6.99
CA ALA A 98 -3.54 -7.78 -8.28
C ALA A 98 -4.58 -8.72 -8.93
N GLU A 99 -4.33 -10.02 -8.92
CA GLU A 99 -5.25 -11.05 -9.40
C GLU A 99 -6.57 -11.03 -8.61
N ARG A 100 -6.51 -11.01 -7.27
CA ARG A 100 -7.73 -10.90 -6.45
C ARG A 100 -8.52 -9.63 -6.78
N MET A 101 -7.85 -8.49 -6.99
CA MET A 101 -8.50 -7.25 -7.42
C MET A 101 -9.17 -7.40 -8.79
N ARG A 102 -8.48 -7.96 -9.79
CA ARG A 102 -9.04 -8.16 -11.13
C ARG A 102 -10.27 -9.09 -11.10
N THR A 103 -10.19 -10.21 -10.38
CA THR A 103 -11.30 -11.17 -10.27
C THR A 103 -12.50 -10.56 -9.56
N THR A 104 -12.28 -9.91 -8.41
CA THR A 104 -13.38 -9.30 -7.63
C THR A 104 -14.06 -8.13 -8.37
N LEU A 105 -13.29 -7.34 -9.13
CA LEU A 105 -13.86 -6.28 -9.98
C LEU A 105 -14.64 -6.85 -11.17
N ASN A 106 -14.15 -7.92 -11.79
CA ASN A 106 -14.86 -8.59 -12.88
C ASN A 106 -16.19 -9.18 -12.40
N ASP A 107 -16.17 -9.91 -11.28
CA ASP A 107 -17.37 -10.49 -10.69
C ASP A 107 -18.37 -9.40 -10.28
N LEU A 108 -17.92 -8.28 -9.72
CA LEU A 108 -18.79 -7.14 -9.43
C LEU A 108 -19.47 -6.60 -10.70
N ARG A 109 -18.74 -6.44 -11.79
CA ARG A 109 -19.32 -5.97 -13.07
C ARG A 109 -20.34 -6.96 -13.64
N ARG A 110 -20.06 -8.26 -13.55
CA ARG A 110 -20.99 -9.32 -13.98
C ARG A 110 -22.25 -9.35 -13.11
N ALA A 111 -22.10 -9.15 -11.80
CA ALA A 111 -23.23 -9.05 -10.87
C ALA A 111 -24.11 -7.82 -11.18
N LEU A 112 -23.51 -6.66 -11.46
CA LEU A 112 -24.24 -5.44 -11.84
C LEU A 112 -24.98 -5.58 -13.17
N ARG A 113 -24.53 -6.45 -14.09
CA ARG A 113 -25.24 -6.79 -15.33
C ARG A 113 -26.32 -7.86 -15.15
N GLY A 114 -26.44 -8.43 -13.95
CA GLY A 114 -27.36 -9.54 -13.68
C GLY A 114 -26.89 -10.89 -14.23
N GLU A 115 -25.62 -11.03 -14.64
CA GLU A 115 -25.07 -12.29 -15.16
C GLU A 115 -24.80 -13.31 -14.05
N ILE A 116 -24.48 -12.84 -12.84
CA ILE A 116 -24.28 -13.65 -11.64
C ILE A 116 -25.07 -13.05 -10.47
N GLY A 117 -25.40 -13.88 -9.48
CA GLY A 117 -26.04 -13.42 -8.26
C GLY A 117 -25.12 -12.51 -7.43
N LEU A 118 -25.68 -11.44 -6.88
CA LEU A 118 -24.97 -10.53 -5.99
C LEU A 118 -24.76 -11.19 -4.63
N SER A 119 -23.51 -11.53 -4.30
CA SER A 119 -23.15 -12.10 -3.00
C SER A 119 -22.89 -10.99 -1.97
N ALA A 120 -22.95 -11.32 -0.68
CA ALA A 120 -22.62 -10.39 0.40
C ALA A 120 -21.19 -9.81 0.28
N GLU A 121 -20.25 -10.59 -0.25
CA GLU A 121 -18.87 -10.13 -0.51
C GLU A 121 -18.81 -9.05 -1.61
N LEU A 122 -19.61 -9.21 -2.67
CA LEU A 122 -19.70 -8.24 -3.76
C LEU A 122 -20.46 -6.98 -3.34
N GLU A 123 -21.49 -7.10 -2.49
CA GLU A 123 -22.16 -5.95 -1.87
C GLU A 123 -21.21 -5.15 -0.99
N ASP A 124 -20.45 -5.83 -0.13
CA ASP A 124 -19.43 -5.18 0.71
C ASP A 124 -18.39 -4.47 -0.17
N LEU A 125 -17.87 -5.14 -1.19
CA LEU A 125 -16.94 -4.54 -2.16
C LEU A 125 -17.52 -3.27 -2.77
N ALA A 126 -18.74 -3.31 -3.30
CA ALA A 126 -19.42 -2.15 -3.88
C ALA A 126 -19.53 -0.99 -2.87
N ASN A 127 -19.90 -1.29 -1.62
CA ASN A 127 -19.99 -0.29 -0.56
C ASN A 127 -18.64 0.35 -0.24
N PHE A 128 -17.56 -0.43 -0.18
CA PHE A 128 -16.20 0.08 0.03
C PHE A 128 -15.73 0.97 -1.13
N LEU A 129 -16.05 0.59 -2.38
CA LEU A 129 -15.71 1.39 -3.56
C LEU A 129 -16.40 2.75 -3.56
N VAL A 130 -17.70 2.80 -3.23
CA VAL A 130 -18.47 4.06 -3.17
C VAL A 130 -18.02 4.94 -2.01
N THR A 131 -17.74 4.35 -0.85
CA THR A 131 -17.29 5.09 0.33
C THR A 131 -15.82 5.51 0.24
N GLY A 132 -15.07 5.02 -0.75
CA GLY A 132 -13.68 5.40 -0.99
C GLY A 132 -12.71 4.77 0.02
N PHE A 133 -13.07 3.63 0.62
CA PHE A 133 -12.23 2.87 1.54
C PHE A 133 -11.68 1.60 0.88
N LEU A 134 -10.60 1.05 1.44
CA LEU A 134 -10.02 -0.19 0.96
C LEU A 134 -10.96 -1.37 1.29
N PRO A 135 -11.41 -2.16 0.30
CA PRO A 135 -12.20 -3.37 0.54
C PRO A 135 -11.46 -4.36 1.44
N ARG A 136 -12.22 -5.04 2.32
CA ARG A 136 -11.66 -5.99 3.31
C ARG A 136 -10.85 -7.13 2.67
N ASP A 137 -11.33 -7.63 1.54
CA ASP A 137 -10.68 -8.70 0.78
C ASP A 137 -9.30 -8.28 0.27
N TRP A 138 -9.17 -7.04 -0.19
CA TRP A 138 -7.90 -6.50 -0.67
C TRP A 138 -6.99 -6.16 0.51
N ALA A 139 -7.55 -5.63 1.59
CA ALA A 139 -6.82 -5.30 2.81
C ALA A 139 -6.14 -6.52 3.46
N ARG A 140 -6.74 -7.72 3.37
CA ARG A 140 -6.13 -8.97 3.87
C ARG A 140 -4.85 -9.36 3.13
N LEU A 141 -4.73 -8.96 1.87
CA LEU A 141 -3.59 -9.25 1.00
C LEU A 141 -2.65 -8.04 0.83
N ALA A 142 -2.88 -6.97 1.59
CA ALA A 142 -2.11 -5.73 1.50
C ALA A 142 -1.51 -5.35 2.86
N PRO A 143 -0.45 -4.53 2.87
CA PRO A 143 0.04 -3.93 4.11
C PRO A 143 -1.06 -3.11 4.79
N PRO A 144 -1.09 -3.08 6.14
CA PRO A 144 -2.05 -2.29 6.88
C PRO A 144 -1.95 -0.81 6.47
N SER A 145 -3.09 -0.21 6.10
CA SER A 145 -3.12 1.15 5.60
C SER A 145 -4.40 1.86 6.02
N LEU A 146 -4.25 3.13 6.41
CA LEU A 146 -5.35 4.07 6.65
C LEU A 146 -5.57 5.01 5.45
N LYS A 147 -4.95 4.71 4.30
CA LYS A 147 -5.11 5.54 3.09
C LYS A 147 -6.50 5.35 2.49
N PRO A 148 -7.17 6.42 2.04
CA PRO A 148 -8.38 6.27 1.23
C PRO A 148 -8.04 5.58 -0.08
N LEU A 149 -9.02 4.94 -0.70
CA LEU A 149 -8.89 4.08 -1.88
C LEU A 149 -8.09 4.74 -3.01
N GLY A 150 -8.38 6.01 -3.33
CA GLY A 150 -7.66 6.74 -4.39
C GLY A 150 -6.16 6.87 -4.10
N SER A 151 -5.80 7.31 -2.89
CA SER A 151 -4.40 7.42 -2.44
C SER A 151 -3.73 6.06 -2.29
N TRP A 152 -4.48 5.03 -1.90
CA TRP A 152 -3.99 3.66 -1.81
C TRP A 152 -3.69 3.08 -3.20
N LEU A 153 -4.55 3.31 -4.19
CA LEU A 153 -4.32 2.89 -5.58
C LEU A 153 -3.10 3.58 -6.18
N ALA A 154 -2.95 4.90 -5.97
CA ALA A 154 -1.74 5.61 -6.40
C ALA A 154 -0.47 5.03 -5.74
N HIS A 155 -0.55 4.67 -4.46
CA HIS A 155 0.54 3.99 -3.76
C HIS A 155 0.81 2.60 -4.37
N PHE A 156 -0.23 1.82 -4.63
CA PHE A 156 -0.16 0.48 -5.23
C PHE A 156 0.49 0.50 -6.63
N LEU A 157 0.08 1.43 -7.52
CA LEU A 157 0.69 1.58 -8.84
C LEU A 157 2.17 1.99 -8.76
N ARG A 158 2.52 2.88 -7.82
CA ARG A 158 3.92 3.24 -7.61
C ARG A 158 4.76 2.06 -7.10
N ARG A 159 4.15 1.08 -6.41
CA ARG A 159 4.84 -0.18 -6.03
C ARG A 159 5.12 -1.04 -7.26
N TYR A 160 4.14 -1.17 -8.17
CA TYR A 160 4.35 -1.83 -9.45
C TYR A 160 5.54 -1.25 -10.19
N ASP A 161 5.63 0.09 -10.31
CA ASP A 161 6.75 0.75 -10.97
C ASP A 161 8.10 0.45 -10.30
N GLN A 162 8.13 0.40 -8.96
CA GLN A 162 9.34 0.03 -8.23
C GLN A 162 9.77 -1.41 -8.51
N TYR A 163 8.85 -2.37 -8.45
CA TYR A 163 9.17 -3.78 -8.70
C TYR A 163 9.56 -4.01 -10.16
N LYS A 164 8.83 -3.42 -11.11
CA LYS A 164 9.15 -3.47 -12.54
C LYS A 164 10.54 -2.90 -12.82
N ALA A 165 10.86 -1.72 -12.28
CA ALA A 165 12.19 -1.14 -12.42
C ALA A 165 13.29 -2.02 -11.80
N TRP A 166 13.00 -2.71 -10.69
CA TRP A 166 13.94 -3.63 -10.07
C TRP A 166 14.15 -4.90 -10.93
N ILE A 167 13.09 -5.43 -11.55
CA ILE A 167 13.18 -6.57 -12.49
C ILE A 167 13.98 -6.17 -13.74
N ASP A 168 13.64 -5.05 -14.37
CA ASP A 168 14.19 -4.66 -15.67
C ASP A 168 15.64 -4.14 -15.58
N LYS A 169 15.95 -3.37 -14.52
CA LYS A 169 17.23 -2.65 -14.38
C LYS A 169 18.13 -3.22 -13.28
N GLY A 170 17.65 -4.21 -12.54
CA GLY A 170 18.33 -4.75 -11.37
C GLY A 170 18.19 -3.88 -10.12
N GLU A 171 18.98 -4.20 -9.11
CA GLU A 171 18.86 -3.62 -7.76
C GLU A 171 18.99 -2.08 -7.75
N PRO A 172 17.95 -1.35 -7.30
CA PRO A 172 17.96 0.11 -7.30
C PRO A 172 18.99 0.67 -6.31
N TRP A 173 19.56 1.83 -6.64
CA TRP A 173 20.52 2.51 -5.75
C TRP A 173 19.84 3.12 -4.51
N CYS A 174 18.55 3.43 -4.63
CA CYS A 174 17.73 3.99 -3.57
C CYS A 174 16.37 3.30 -3.55
N PHE A 175 16.07 2.58 -2.48
CA PHE A 175 14.79 1.90 -2.29
C PHE A 175 13.75 2.85 -1.70
N TRP A 176 12.53 2.81 -2.22
CA TRP A 176 11.38 3.35 -1.51
C TRP A 176 10.92 2.31 -0.49
N LEU A 177 11.36 2.47 0.77
CA LEU A 177 11.15 1.46 1.80
C LEU A 177 9.67 1.26 2.15
N SER A 178 8.91 2.37 2.24
CA SER A 178 7.46 2.31 2.45
C SER A 178 6.67 1.78 1.25
N GLY A 179 7.33 1.60 0.10
CA GLY A 179 6.75 0.94 -1.07
C GLY A 179 6.81 -0.59 -0.99
N LEU A 180 7.57 -1.18 -0.06
CA LEU A 180 7.60 -2.63 0.09
C LEU A 180 6.42 -3.12 0.92
N HIS A 181 5.99 -4.35 0.67
CA HIS A 181 4.99 -5.03 1.47
C HIS A 181 5.57 -5.36 2.85
N ILE A 182 6.76 -5.97 2.89
CA ILE A 182 7.47 -6.29 4.13
C ILE A 182 8.87 -5.64 4.10
N PRO A 183 9.02 -4.38 4.58
CA PRO A 183 10.30 -3.68 4.54
C PRO A 183 11.39 -4.38 5.36
N ASP A 184 11.04 -5.08 6.44
CA ASP A 184 11.98 -5.81 7.31
C ASP A 184 12.73 -6.92 6.58
N SER A 185 12.07 -7.51 5.57
CA SER A 185 12.69 -8.55 4.73
C SER A 185 13.86 -7.99 3.93
N LEU A 186 13.72 -6.76 3.37
CA LEU A 186 14.81 -6.05 2.69
C LEU A 186 15.94 -5.73 3.67
N LEU A 187 15.62 -5.20 4.85
CA LEU A 187 16.62 -4.85 5.86
C LEU A 187 17.45 -6.08 6.25
N THR A 188 16.79 -7.21 6.49
CA THR A 188 17.45 -8.49 6.80
C THR A 188 18.29 -8.99 5.62
N ALA A 189 17.77 -8.90 4.39
CA ALA A 189 18.50 -9.29 3.20
C ALA A 189 19.76 -8.44 2.97
N LEU A 190 19.73 -7.15 3.29
CA LEU A 190 20.89 -6.26 3.22
C LEU A 190 21.97 -6.66 4.22
N ILE A 191 21.59 -7.02 5.46
CA ILE A 191 22.52 -7.55 6.45
C ILE A 191 23.14 -8.85 5.92
N GLN A 192 22.31 -9.79 5.46
CA GLN A 192 22.78 -11.07 4.93
C GLN A 192 23.74 -10.91 3.75
N ALA A 193 23.41 -10.03 2.80
CA ALA A 193 24.26 -9.75 1.64
C ALA A 193 25.61 -9.16 2.06
N THR A 194 25.61 -8.28 3.06
CA THR A 194 26.83 -7.69 3.62
C THR A 194 27.68 -8.72 4.39
N CYS A 195 27.05 -9.53 5.23
CA CYS A 195 27.71 -10.60 6.00
C CYS A 195 28.36 -11.63 5.07
N ARG A 196 27.67 -12.07 4.00
CA ARG A 196 28.22 -12.99 3.00
C ARG A 196 29.45 -12.42 2.29
N LYS A 197 29.43 -11.12 1.93
CA LYS A 197 30.58 -10.45 1.29
C LYS A 197 31.78 -10.28 2.23
N ARG A 198 31.54 -10.04 3.52
CA ARG A 198 32.59 -9.77 4.51
C ARG A 198 33.04 -11.00 5.32
N GLY A 199 32.31 -12.11 5.22
CA GLY A 199 32.52 -13.31 6.06
C GLY A 199 32.15 -13.09 7.53
N TRP A 200 31.23 -12.17 7.81
CA TRP A 200 30.81 -11.86 9.19
C TRP A 200 29.70 -12.78 9.68
N SER A 201 29.66 -13.01 11.00
CA SER A 201 28.55 -13.69 11.66
C SER A 201 27.30 -12.80 11.66
N LEU A 202 26.17 -13.37 11.26
CA LEU A 202 24.88 -12.66 11.21
C LEU A 202 24.46 -12.16 12.60
N ASP A 203 24.69 -12.96 13.64
CA ASP A 203 24.24 -12.71 15.02
C ASP A 203 24.92 -11.50 15.68
N LYS A 204 26.07 -11.07 15.13
CA LYS A 204 26.86 -9.94 15.64
C LYS A 204 26.74 -8.69 14.76
N SER A 205 25.85 -8.72 13.77
CA SER A 205 25.71 -7.65 12.79
C SER A 205 24.43 -6.86 13.04
N SER A 206 24.52 -5.53 12.99
CA SER A 206 23.38 -4.62 13.15
C SER A 206 23.35 -3.57 12.04
N LEU A 207 22.18 -2.99 11.81
CA LEU A 207 22.01 -1.89 10.86
C LEU A 207 22.27 -0.54 11.55
N LEU A 208 23.02 0.31 10.87
CA LEU A 208 23.19 1.71 11.22
C LEU A 208 22.50 2.57 10.17
N THR A 209 21.62 3.47 10.62
CA THR A 209 20.92 4.42 9.75
C THR A 209 21.54 5.81 9.92
N GLN A 210 21.87 6.45 8.81
CA GLN A 210 22.36 7.83 8.80
C GLN A 210 21.56 8.67 7.81
N VAL A 211 21.08 9.83 8.26
CA VAL A 211 20.39 10.80 7.39
C VAL A 211 21.43 11.49 6.51
N THR A 212 21.24 11.42 5.19
CA THR A 212 22.13 12.04 4.22
C THR A 212 21.69 13.47 3.88
N LYS A 213 22.58 14.27 3.28
CA LYS A 213 22.25 15.60 2.75
C LYS A 213 21.50 15.56 1.41
N PHE A 214 21.37 14.39 0.80
CA PHE A 214 20.74 14.24 -0.51
C PHE A 214 19.23 14.36 -0.39
N THR A 215 18.63 15.20 -1.23
CA THR A 215 17.17 15.43 -1.24
C THR A 215 16.46 14.64 -2.32
N SER A 216 17.19 14.14 -3.32
CA SER A 216 16.62 13.34 -4.41
C SER A 216 17.54 12.17 -4.82
N PRO A 217 16.97 11.05 -5.31
CA PRO A 217 17.76 9.90 -5.75
C PRO A 217 18.76 10.22 -6.87
N GLY A 218 18.49 11.23 -7.70
CA GLY A 218 19.38 11.64 -8.79
C GLY A 218 20.66 12.33 -8.34
N GLN A 219 20.74 12.78 -7.08
CA GLN A 219 21.94 13.39 -6.50
C GLN A 219 22.93 12.36 -5.96
N ILE A 220 22.58 11.07 -5.96
CA ILE A 220 23.41 10.00 -5.38
C ILE A 220 24.63 9.78 -6.29
N PRO A 221 25.86 10.06 -5.82
CA PRO A 221 27.05 10.04 -6.67
C PRO A 221 27.55 8.62 -6.96
N LYS A 222 27.29 7.67 -6.06
CA LYS A 222 27.78 6.29 -6.17
C LYS A 222 26.89 5.33 -5.39
N LYS A 223 26.72 4.11 -5.90
CA LYS A 223 26.13 2.99 -5.14
C LYS A 223 27.01 2.65 -3.93
N LEU A 224 26.40 2.44 -2.78
CA LEU A 224 27.11 2.00 -1.57
C LEU A 224 27.68 0.60 -1.76
N GLU A 225 28.87 0.37 -1.21
CA GLU A 225 29.51 -0.95 -1.24
C GLU A 225 28.78 -1.94 -0.31
N HIS A 226 28.31 -1.43 0.83
CA HIS A 226 27.54 -2.15 1.86
C HIS A 226 26.31 -1.31 2.21
N GLY A 227 25.13 -1.93 2.14
CA GLY A 227 23.85 -1.24 2.39
C GLY A 227 23.28 -0.54 1.14
N THR A 228 22.30 0.33 1.39
CA THR A 228 21.57 1.04 0.33
C THR A 228 21.07 2.39 0.81
N TYR A 229 20.78 3.30 -0.12
CA TYR A 229 20.01 4.49 0.21
C TYR A 229 18.52 4.14 0.32
N LEU A 230 17.82 4.86 1.21
CA LEU A 230 16.40 4.67 1.46
C LEU A 230 15.66 6.01 1.29
N ARG A 231 14.42 5.93 0.80
CA ARG A 231 13.50 7.07 0.72
C ARG A 231 12.11 6.68 1.20
N GLY A 232 11.28 7.69 1.46
CA GLY A 232 9.87 7.53 1.85
C GLY A 232 9.65 7.19 3.32
N LEU A 233 10.60 7.57 4.17
CA LEU A 233 10.44 7.60 5.62
C LEU A 233 9.94 8.99 6.03
N TYR A 234 9.10 9.03 7.05
CA TYR A 234 8.59 10.26 7.67
C TYR A 234 9.09 10.31 9.11
N LEU A 235 9.41 11.50 9.59
CA LEU A 235 9.71 11.76 11.00
C LEU A 235 8.47 12.45 11.57
N GLU A 236 7.88 11.84 12.60
CA GLU A 236 6.79 12.40 13.39
C GLU A 236 7.30 12.81 14.77
#